data_AF-A0A3D4T8J7-F1
#
_entry.id   AF-A0A3D4T8J7-F1
#
_cell.length_a   1.000
_cell.length_b   1.000
_cell.length_c   1.000
_cell.angle_alpha   90.00
_cell.angle_beta   90.00
_cell.angle_gamma   90.00
#
_symmetry.space_group_name_H-M   'P 1'
#
loop_
_entity.id
_entity.type
_entity.pdbx_description
1 polymer ?
#
loop_
_entity_poly.entity_id
_entity_poly.type
_entity_poly.pdbx_seq_one_letter_code
_entity_poly.pdbx_strand_id
1 'polypeptide(L)'
;MSLPKEPRQKMINMMYLVLTALLALNVSSEILHAFKTVNESLITASNTVEKKNVEIFKSFERKLQDPKTAEKAAIWKPLADKAKALSDDMYKYLENLKEELIQEAGGYITDEETGLKKIKAEDNLDAATRLFISNPP
;
A
#
# COMPACT_ATOMS: atom_id res chain seq x y z
N MET A 1 42.83 -39.15 -9.97
CA MET A 1 41.54 -39.78 -9.61
C MET A 1 41.00 -39.02 -8.42
N SER A 2 40.00 -38.17 -8.63
CA SER A 2 39.43 -37.33 -7.57
C SER A 2 38.77 -38.23 -6.54
N LEU A 3 39.25 -38.17 -5.30
CA LEU A 3 38.62 -38.83 -4.16
C LEU A 3 37.13 -38.43 -4.13
N PRO A 4 36.19 -39.39 -4.01
CA PRO A 4 34.77 -39.07 -3.96
C PRO A 4 34.53 -38.07 -2.82
N LYS A 5 33.87 -36.94 -3.08
CA LYS A 5 33.43 -36.04 -2.00
C LYS A 5 32.65 -36.89 -1.00
N GLU A 6 33.21 -37.04 0.21
CA GLU A 6 32.63 -37.74 1.34
C GLU A 6 31.13 -37.39 1.45
N PRO A 7 30.22 -38.37 1.63
CA PRO A 7 28.78 -38.13 1.71
C PRO A 7 28.39 -37.00 2.69
N ARG A 8 29.18 -36.84 3.77
CA ARG A 8 29.06 -35.74 4.72
C ARG A 8 29.27 -34.36 4.08
N GLN A 9 30.28 -34.19 3.21
CA GLN A 9 30.51 -32.93 2.50
C GLN A 9 29.37 -32.61 1.52
N LYS A 10 28.76 -33.62 0.90
CA LYS A 10 27.56 -33.42 0.06
C LYS A 10 26.36 -32.93 0.90
N MET A 11 26.15 -33.51 2.09
CA MET A 11 25.10 -33.05 3.00
C MET A 11 25.36 -31.62 3.51
N ILE A 12 26.60 -31.28 3.84
CA ILE A 12 26.98 -29.91 4.26
C ILE A 12 26.74 -28.92 3.11
N ASN A 13 27.12 -29.27 1.88
CA ASN A 13 26.90 -28.41 0.71
C ASN A 13 25.41 -28.23 0.40
N MET A 14 24.59 -29.29 0.52
CA MET A 14 23.14 -29.17 0.39
C MET A 14 22.54 -28.30 1.49
N MET A 15 23.01 -28.45 2.73
CA MET A 15 22.55 -27.62 3.85
C MET A 15 22.87 -26.14 3.62
N TYR A 16 24.07 -25.82 3.13
CA TYR A 16 24.46 -24.45 2.80
C TYR A 16 23.59 -23.88 1.67
N LEU A 17 23.35 -24.65 0.59
CA LEU A 17 22.47 -24.24 -0.50
C LEU A 17 21.03 -23.98 -0.03
N VAL A 18 20.48 -24.86 0.83
CA VAL A 18 19.14 -24.69 1.40
C VAL A 18 19.10 -23.46 2.31
N LEU A 19 20.10 -23.25 3.18
CA LEU A 19 20.16 -22.09 4.06
C LEU A 19 20.29 -20.78 3.27
N THR A 20 21.14 -20.74 2.24
CA THR A 20 21.28 -19.57 1.36
C THR A 20 19.99 -19.30 0.60
N ALA A 21 19.28 -20.34 0.14
CA ALA A 21 17.97 -20.19 -0.50
C ALA A 21 16.92 -19.65 0.48
N LEU A 22 16.89 -20.14 1.73
CA LEU A 22 15.96 -19.64 2.77
C LEU A 22 16.24 -18.18 3.13
N LEU A 23 17.52 -17.79 3.25
CA LEU A 23 17.89 -16.39 3.48
C LEU A 23 17.53 -15.48 2.31
N ALA A 24 17.63 -15.98 1.07
CA ALA A 24 17.27 -15.25 -0.14
C ALA A 24 15.75 -15.12 -0.36
N LEU A 25 14.95 -16.04 0.18
CA LEU A 25 13.49 -15.96 0.15
C LEU A 25 12.93 -14.91 1.10
N ASN A 26 13.68 -14.54 2.14
CA ASN A 26 13.28 -13.46 3.04
C ASN A 26 13.50 -12.10 2.37
N VAL A 27 12.53 -11.20 2.52
CA VAL A 27 12.65 -9.82 2.02
C VAL A 27 13.69 -9.08 2.88
N SER A 28 14.65 -8.40 2.24
CA SER A 28 15.66 -7.65 2.99
C SER A 28 15.06 -6.40 3.63
N SER A 29 15.54 -6.06 4.83
CA SER A 29 15.08 -4.87 5.57
C SER A 29 15.30 -3.56 4.80
N GLU A 30 16.33 -3.48 3.97
CA GLU A 30 16.58 -2.33 3.09
C GLU A 30 15.51 -2.16 2.02
N ILE A 31 15.07 -3.27 1.42
CA ILE A 31 13.99 -3.24 0.41
C ILE A 31 12.67 -2.81 1.07
N LEU A 32 12.33 -3.33 2.25
CA LEU A 32 11.15 -2.90 3.00
C LEU A 32 11.22 -1.41 3.38
N HIS A 33 12.38 -0.93 3.79
CA HIS A 33 12.58 0.49 4.08
C HIS A 33 12.34 1.34 2.83
N ALA A 34 12.86 0.95 1.67
CA ALA A 34 12.61 1.64 0.42
C ALA A 34 11.12 1.68 0.06
N PHE A 35 10.38 0.57 0.24
CA PHE A 35 8.93 0.56 0.03
C PHE A 35 8.18 1.50 0.98
N LYS A 36 8.58 1.58 2.25
CA LYS A 36 8.01 2.55 3.21
C LYS A 36 8.23 3.98 2.77
N THR A 37 9.45 4.33 2.36
CA THR A 37 9.76 5.67 1.86
C THR A 37 8.93 6.01 0.62
N VAL A 38 8.76 5.07 -0.30
CA VAL A 38 7.88 5.27 -1.47
C VAL A 38 6.43 5.49 -1.03
N ASN A 39 5.90 4.67 -0.13
CA ASN A 39 4.54 4.81 0.39
C ASN A 39 4.32 6.17 1.08
N GLU A 40 5.25 6.62 1.92
CA GLU A 40 5.19 7.93 2.57
C GLU A 40 5.16 9.09 1.54
N SER A 41 5.95 8.97 0.47
CA SER A 41 5.95 9.95 -0.62
C SER A 41 4.60 10.00 -1.34
N LEU A 42 3.97 8.84 -1.59
CA LEU A 42 2.67 8.73 -2.24
C LEU A 42 1.54 9.27 -1.35
N ILE A 43 1.59 9.01 -0.03
CA ILE A 43 0.65 9.57 0.94
C ILE A 43 0.77 11.10 0.97
N THR A 44 1.99 11.62 0.99
CA THR A 44 2.25 13.07 0.98
C THR A 44 1.72 13.73 -0.29
N ALA A 45 1.94 13.11 -1.45
CA ALA A 45 1.40 13.57 -2.72
C ALA A 45 -0.14 13.56 -2.73
N SER A 46 -0.75 12.47 -2.26
CA SER A 46 -2.21 12.33 -2.16
C SER A 46 -2.83 13.39 -1.27
N ASN A 47 -2.25 13.62 -0.09
CA ASN A 47 -2.68 14.69 0.84
C ASN A 47 -2.56 16.09 0.22
N THR A 48 -1.56 16.31 -0.64
CA THR A 48 -1.37 17.59 -1.33
C THR A 48 -2.44 17.80 -2.40
N VAL A 49 -2.77 16.75 -3.15
CA VAL A 49 -3.86 16.77 -4.13
C VAL A 49 -5.20 16.99 -3.43
N GLU A 50 -5.45 16.32 -2.32
CA GLU A 50 -6.69 16.48 -1.56
C GLU A 50 -6.89 17.92 -1.06
N LYS A 51 -5.84 18.54 -0.50
CA LYS A 51 -5.89 19.96 -0.12
C LYS A 51 -6.22 20.87 -1.31
N LYS A 52 -5.66 20.60 -2.49
CA LYS A 52 -5.97 21.36 -3.71
C LYS A 52 -7.42 21.14 -4.14
N ASN A 53 -7.92 19.92 -4.08
CA ASN A 53 -9.31 19.59 -4.40
C ASN A 53 -10.27 20.37 -3.49
N VAL A 54 -10.02 20.38 -2.18
CA VAL A 54 -10.81 21.17 -1.22
C VAL A 54 -10.85 22.65 -1.60
N GLU A 55 -9.72 23.25 -1.96
CA GLU A 55 -9.68 24.66 -2.39
C GLU A 55 -10.41 24.89 -3.73
N ILE A 56 -10.36 23.94 -4.66
CA ILE A 56 -11.13 24.00 -5.92
C ILE A 56 -12.64 23.98 -5.63
N PHE A 57 -13.11 23.10 -4.73
CA PHE A 57 -14.52 23.04 -4.34
C PHE A 57 -14.98 24.32 -3.62
N LYS A 58 -14.15 24.89 -2.74
CA LYS A 58 -14.41 26.24 -2.18
C LYS A 58 -14.48 27.32 -3.26
N SER A 59 -13.64 27.22 -4.30
CA SER A 59 -13.68 28.16 -5.43
C SER A 59 -15.01 28.06 -6.19
N PHE A 60 -15.56 26.86 -6.37
CA PHE A 60 -16.89 26.69 -6.96
C PHE A 60 -17.99 27.37 -6.13
N GLU A 61 -17.96 27.25 -4.80
CA GLU A 61 -18.92 27.94 -3.92
C GLU A 61 -18.86 29.45 -4.08
N ARG A 62 -17.65 30.03 -4.11
CA ARG A 62 -17.46 31.47 -4.37
C ARG A 62 -17.96 31.87 -5.76
N LYS A 63 -17.70 31.07 -6.79
CA LYS A 63 -18.14 31.36 -8.16
C LYS A 63 -19.64 31.23 -8.37
N LEU A 64 -20.32 30.44 -7.53
CA LEU A 64 -21.79 30.39 -7.51
C LEU A 64 -22.41 31.65 -6.91
N GLN A 65 -21.70 32.32 -6.00
CA GLN A 65 -22.16 33.54 -5.34
C GLN A 65 -21.92 34.81 -6.20
N ASP A 66 -20.99 34.78 -7.16
CA ASP A 66 -20.73 35.89 -8.07
C ASP A 66 -21.67 35.82 -9.30
N PRO A 67 -22.55 36.83 -9.52
CA PRO A 67 -23.47 36.86 -10.65
C PRO A 67 -22.80 36.70 -12.03
N LYS A 68 -21.53 37.09 -12.18
CA LYS A 68 -20.80 36.98 -13.45
C LYS A 68 -20.37 35.56 -13.78
N THR A 69 -20.21 34.70 -12.76
CA THR A 69 -19.71 33.33 -12.92
C THR A 69 -20.72 32.26 -12.52
N ALA A 70 -21.83 32.65 -11.88
CA ALA A 70 -22.83 31.74 -11.35
C ALA A 70 -23.43 30.80 -12.40
N GLU A 71 -23.75 31.31 -13.60
CA GLU A 71 -24.33 30.50 -14.69
C GLU A 71 -23.43 29.33 -15.09
N LYS A 72 -22.13 29.59 -15.31
CA LYS A 72 -21.17 28.54 -15.64
C LYS A 72 -20.91 27.63 -14.44
N ALA A 73 -20.80 28.18 -13.24
CA ALA A 73 -20.56 27.40 -12.03
C ALA A 73 -21.72 26.43 -11.74
N ALA A 74 -22.97 26.81 -12.01
CA ALA A 74 -24.15 25.97 -11.86
C ALA A 74 -24.16 24.76 -12.81
N ILE A 75 -23.54 24.89 -14.00
CA ILE A 75 -23.40 23.77 -14.96
C ILE A 75 -22.31 22.80 -14.50
N TRP A 76 -21.16 23.31 -14.08
CA TRP A 76 -19.98 22.48 -13.80
C TRP A 76 -19.93 21.90 -12.39
N LYS A 77 -20.51 22.57 -11.39
CA LYS A 77 -20.48 22.11 -10.00
C LYS A 77 -21.15 20.74 -9.80
N PRO A 78 -22.34 20.44 -10.35
CA PRO A 78 -22.95 19.12 -10.22
C PRO A 78 -22.11 18.01 -10.84
N LEU A 79 -21.45 18.29 -11.98
CA LEU A 79 -20.55 17.33 -12.62
C LEU A 79 -19.29 17.08 -11.77
N ALA A 80 -18.72 18.13 -11.19
CA ALA A 80 -17.59 18.03 -10.26
C ALA A 80 -17.98 17.25 -8.99
N ASP A 81 -19.17 17.47 -8.45
CA ASP A 81 -19.67 16.74 -7.28
C ASP A 81 -19.87 15.26 -7.57
N LYS A 82 -20.40 14.92 -8.76
CA LYS A 82 -20.50 13.52 -9.20
C LYS A 82 -19.13 12.87 -9.34
N ALA A 83 -18.16 13.56 -9.93
CA ALA A 83 -16.79 13.07 -10.06
C ALA A 83 -16.13 12.87 -8.69
N LYS A 84 -16.35 13.79 -7.74
CA LYS A 84 -15.89 13.66 -6.37
C LYS A 84 -16.48 12.42 -5.70
N ALA A 85 -17.80 12.23 -5.78
CA ALA A 85 -18.45 11.07 -5.18
C ALA A 85 -17.87 9.74 -5.70
N LEU A 86 -17.73 9.60 -7.02
CA LEU A 86 -17.13 8.41 -7.63
C LEU A 86 -15.67 8.19 -7.19
N SER A 87 -14.90 9.27 -7.08
CA SER A 87 -13.50 9.22 -6.64
C SER A 87 -13.38 8.83 -5.16
N ASP A 88 -14.24 9.39 -4.31
CA ASP A 88 -14.30 9.07 -2.87
C ASP A 88 -14.69 7.60 -2.65
N ASP A 89 -15.64 7.08 -3.42
CA ASP A 89 -16.07 5.68 -3.32
C ASP A 89 -14.94 4.72 -3.75
N MET A 90 -14.25 5.04 -4.85
CA MET A 90 -13.08 4.26 -5.28
C MET A 90 -11.95 4.33 -4.26
N TYR A 91 -11.68 5.52 -3.69
CA TYR A 91 -10.66 5.68 -2.65
C TYR A 91 -10.97 4.83 -1.42
N LYS A 92 -12.22 4.88 -0.92
CA LYS A 92 -12.66 4.04 0.21
C LYS A 92 -12.52 2.55 -0.09
N TYR A 93 -12.89 2.13 -1.30
CA TYR A 93 -12.74 0.74 -1.72
C TYR A 93 -11.27 0.30 -1.66
N LEU A 94 -10.35 1.12 -2.18
CA LEU A 94 -8.91 0.83 -2.13
C LEU A 94 -8.36 0.82 -0.70
N GLU A 95 -8.79 1.74 0.17
CA GLU A 95 -8.40 1.74 1.59
C GLU A 95 -8.90 0.49 2.33
N ASN A 96 -10.12 0.03 2.04
CA ASN A 96 -10.64 -1.21 2.60
C ASN A 96 -9.81 -2.41 2.14
N LEU A 97 -9.46 -2.51 0.85
CA LEU A 97 -8.60 -3.57 0.34
C LEU A 97 -7.21 -3.56 0.99
N LYS A 98 -6.63 -2.38 1.23
CA LYS A 98 -5.36 -2.25 1.96
C LYS A 98 -5.49 -2.79 3.38
N GLU A 99 -6.57 -2.44 4.08
CA GLU A 99 -6.82 -2.91 5.44
C GLU A 99 -7.01 -4.43 5.47
N GLU A 100 -7.84 -5.00 4.57
CA GLU A 100 -8.01 -6.44 4.42
C GLU A 100 -6.68 -7.16 4.16
N LEU A 101 -5.84 -6.60 3.30
CA LEU A 101 -4.50 -7.14 3.01
C LEU A 101 -3.60 -7.14 4.25
N ILE A 102 -3.64 -6.07 5.05
CA ILE A 102 -2.87 -5.98 6.29
C ILE A 102 -3.37 -7.02 7.30
N GLN A 103 -4.69 -7.20 7.43
CA GLN A 103 -5.25 -8.24 8.28
C GLN A 103 -4.83 -9.64 7.82
N GLU A 104 -4.91 -9.91 6.52
CA GLU A 104 -4.49 -11.20 5.92
C GLU A 104 -2.99 -11.48 6.09
N ALA A 105 -2.15 -10.42 6.13
CA ALA A 105 -0.73 -10.55 6.41
C ALA A 105 -0.42 -10.90 7.88
N GLY A 106 -1.34 -10.61 8.81
CA GLY A 106 -1.15 -10.86 10.25
C GLY A 106 -1.51 -9.67 11.15
N GLY A 107 -2.11 -8.61 10.59
CA GLY A 107 -2.63 -7.46 11.30
C GLY A 107 -1.58 -6.46 11.77
N TYR A 108 -1.96 -5.66 12.76
CA TYR A 108 -1.09 -4.64 13.35
C TYR A 108 -0.48 -5.12 14.68
N ILE A 109 0.71 -4.62 14.97
CA ILE A 109 1.32 -4.66 16.29
C ILE A 109 1.51 -3.23 16.79
N THR A 110 1.22 -3.01 18.08
CA THR A 110 1.49 -1.73 18.72
C THR A 110 2.93 -1.73 19.20
N ASP A 111 3.69 -0.75 18.75
CA ASP A 111 5.03 -0.50 19.25
C ASP A 111 4.95 0.06 20.67
N GLU A 112 5.54 -0.63 21.65
CA GLU A 112 5.43 -0.27 23.07
C GLU A 112 6.14 1.05 23.43
N GLU A 113 7.14 1.46 22.64
CA GLU A 113 7.92 2.67 22.90
C GLU A 113 7.28 3.92 22.29
N THR A 114 6.69 3.78 21.10
CA THR A 114 6.12 4.91 20.34
C THR A 114 4.59 4.97 20.38
N GLY A 115 3.93 3.89 20.81
CA GLY A 115 2.47 3.75 20.80
C GLY A 115 1.86 3.68 19.39
N LEU A 116 2.69 3.59 18.35
CA LEU A 116 2.24 3.59 16.96
C LEU A 116 1.89 2.17 16.49
N LYS A 117 0.83 2.07 15.68
CA LYS A 117 0.47 0.82 14.99
C LYS A 117 1.42 0.59 13.81
N LYS A 118 2.12 -0.54 13.83
CA LYS A 118 2.96 -1.03 12.72
C LYS A 118 2.33 -2.29 12.14
N ILE A 119 2.54 -2.53 10.85
CA ILE A 119 2.12 -3.78 10.23
C ILE A 119 3.02 -4.90 10.78
N LYS A 120 2.42 -6.00 11.25
CA LYS A 120 3.16 -7.05 11.95
C LYS A 120 4.08 -7.85 11.02
N ALA A 121 3.61 -8.17 9.82
CA ALA A 121 4.32 -9.01 8.86
C ALA A 121 4.39 -8.32 7.49
N GLU A 122 5.19 -7.26 7.42
CA GLU A 122 5.41 -6.45 6.21
C GLU A 122 6.17 -7.20 5.10
N ASP A 123 6.87 -8.27 5.46
CA ASP A 123 7.62 -9.16 4.58
C ASP A 123 6.78 -10.34 4.05
N ASN A 124 5.50 -10.43 4.42
CA ASN A 124 4.62 -11.52 4.00
C ASN A 124 4.24 -11.41 2.52
N LEU A 125 4.97 -12.16 1.67
CA LEU A 125 4.75 -12.19 0.22
C LEU A 125 3.47 -12.95 -0.19
N ASP A 126 2.95 -13.80 0.68
CA ASP A 126 1.84 -14.71 0.34
C ASP A 126 0.46 -14.06 0.55
N ALA A 127 0.37 -13.04 1.42
CA ALA A 127 -0.91 -12.41 1.79
C ALA A 127 -1.66 -11.85 0.58
N ALA A 128 -0.95 -11.18 -0.34
CA ALA A 128 -1.56 -10.63 -1.56
C ALA A 128 -2.12 -11.73 -2.47
N THR A 129 -1.39 -12.84 -2.62
CA THR A 129 -1.85 -14.00 -3.40
C THR A 129 -3.08 -14.62 -2.76
N ARG A 130 -3.11 -14.74 -1.43
CA ARG A 130 -4.27 -15.31 -0.72
C ARG A 130 -5.52 -14.43 -0.86
N LEU A 131 -5.36 -13.11 -0.71
CA LEU A 131 -6.50 -12.20 -0.78
C LEU A 131 -7.03 -12.01 -2.21
N PHE A 132 -6.15 -11.85 -3.20
CA PHE A 132 -6.57 -11.40 -4.54
C PHE A 132 -6.64 -12.51 -5.60
N ILE A 133 -5.98 -13.66 -5.37
CA ILE A 133 -5.82 -14.69 -6.40
C ILE A 133 -6.44 -16.02 -5.98
N SER A 134 -6.27 -16.46 -4.73
CA SER A 134 -6.93 -17.70 -4.30
C SER A 134 -8.43 -17.49 -4.14
N ASN A 135 -9.22 -18.42 -4.68
CA ASN A 135 -10.65 -18.46 -4.39
C ASN A 135 -10.87 -18.56 -2.88
N PRO A 136 -11.92 -17.90 -2.33
CA PRO A 136 -12.28 -18.10 -0.94
C PRO A 136 -12.55 -19.58 -0.67
N PRO A 137 -12.24 -20.09 0.55
CA PRO A 137 -12.64 -21.42 0.96
C PRO A 137 -14.16 -21.62 0.94
#